data_AF-A0A174SVC2-F1
#
_entry.id   AF-A0A174SVC2-F1
#
_cell.length_a   1.000
_cell.length_b   1.000
_cell.length_c   1.000
_cell.angle_alpha   90.00
_cell.angle_beta   90.00
_cell.angle_gamma   90.00
#
_symmetry.space_group_name_H-M   'P 1'
#
loop_
_entity.id
_entity.type
_entity.pdbx_description
1 polymer ?
#
loop_
_entity_poly.entity_id
_entity_poly.type
_entity_poly.pdbx_seq_one_letter_code
_entity_poly.pdbx_strand_id
1 'polypeptide(L)'
;MADTLRGALPLFDRKLRGFAAPEAVLTGVESRSSSPVRILRGEDFQSPIRGLYPCGEGAGYAGGITSAAVDGIRVAEAIASK
;
A
#
# COMPACT_ATOMS: atom_id res chain seq x y z
N MET A 1 3.46 17.60 5.28
CA MET A 1 3.93 16.48 6.12
C MET A 1 4.31 16.98 7.52
N ALA A 2 5.30 17.87 7.66
CA ALA A 2 5.75 18.36 8.98
C ALA A 2 4.63 19.00 9.82
N ASP A 3 3.81 19.87 9.23
CA ASP A 3 2.69 20.50 9.95
C ASP A 3 1.60 19.51 10.32
N THR A 4 1.32 18.54 9.44
CA THR A 4 0.39 17.44 9.69
C THR A 4 0.84 16.60 10.88
N LEU A 5 2.12 16.24 10.95
CA LEU A 5 2.70 15.50 12.06
C LEU A 5 2.67 16.33 13.36
N ARG A 6 3.03 17.61 13.30
CA ARG A 6 2.97 18.55 14.44
C ARG A 6 1.57 18.60 15.05
N GLY A 7 0.53 18.60 14.22
CA GLY A 7 -0.87 18.57 14.67
C GLY A 7 -1.33 17.21 15.17
N ALA A 8 -0.86 16.11 14.57
CA ALA A 8 -1.33 14.75 14.88
C ALA A 8 -0.73 14.18 16.18
N LEU A 9 0.55 14.44 16.47
CA LEU A 9 1.23 13.86 17.64
C LEU A 9 0.53 14.18 18.98
N PRO A 10 0.12 15.43 19.28
CA PRO A 10 -0.63 15.73 20.50
C PRO A 10 -2.02 15.05 20.55
N LEU A 11 -2.65 14.83 19.40
CA LEU A 11 -3.94 14.13 19.34
C LEU A 11 -3.79 12.64 19.67
N PHE A 12 -2.68 12.02 19.26
CA PHE A 12 -2.38 10.65 19.63
C PHE A 12 -1.99 10.50 21.09
N ASP A 13 -1.30 11.46 21.69
CA ASP A 13 -0.98 11.42 23.13
C ASP A 13 -2.23 11.41 24.03
N ARG A 14 -3.30 12.09 23.59
CA ARG A 14 -4.61 12.03 24.26
C ARG A 14 -5.27 10.65 24.19
N LYS A 15 -4.93 9.83 23.19
CA LYS A 15 -5.46 8.47 22.99
C LYS A 15 -4.57 7.41 23.62
N LEU A 16 -3.27 7.63 23.61
CA LEU A 16 -2.25 6.76 24.16
C LEU A 16 -1.22 7.62 24.88
N ARG A 17 -1.32 7.66 26.21
CA ARG A 17 -0.44 8.48 27.05
C ARG A 17 1.03 8.15 26.78
N GLY A 18 1.82 9.19 26.52
CA GLY A 18 3.25 9.06 26.22
C GLY A 18 3.58 8.94 24.74
N PHE A 19 2.58 8.98 23.84
CA PHE A 19 2.83 8.90 22.40
C PHE A 19 3.61 10.12 21.87
N ALA A 20 3.48 11.28 22.51
CA ALA A 20 4.22 12.50 22.16
C ALA A 20 5.31 12.87 23.18
N ALA A 21 5.89 11.86 23.85
CA ALA A 21 6.92 12.10 24.85
C ALA A 21 8.15 12.81 24.26
N PRO A 22 8.75 13.82 24.93
CA PRO A 22 9.90 14.57 24.41
C PRO A 22 11.13 13.73 24.09
N GLU A 23 11.28 12.57 24.73
CA GLU A 23 12.35 11.59 24.53
C GLU A 23 12.09 10.62 23.37
N ALA A 24 10.89 10.63 22.78
CA ALA A 24 10.55 9.77 21.65
C ALA A 24 11.35 10.15 20.40
N VAL A 25 11.84 9.13 19.68
CA VAL A 25 12.69 9.33 18.50
C VAL A 25 11.86 9.23 17.22
N LEU A 26 11.97 10.25 16.36
CA LEU A 26 11.48 10.21 14.98
C LEU A 26 12.63 9.76 14.07
N THR A 27 12.51 8.57 13.50
CA THR A 27 13.58 7.95 12.71
C THR A 27 13.29 8.06 11.22
N GLY A 28 14.12 8.82 10.51
CA GLY A 28 14.18 8.83 9.05
C GLY A 28 12.87 9.22 8.36
N VAL A 29 12.80 8.96 7.05
CA VAL A 29 11.61 9.19 6.23
C VAL A 29 11.13 7.87 5.65
N GLU A 30 9.91 7.49 5.98
CA GLU A 30 9.22 6.36 5.36
C GLU A 30 8.59 6.83 4.04
N SER A 31 9.15 6.40 2.91
CA SER A 31 8.77 6.89 1.58
C SER A 31 8.09 5.85 0.69
N ARG A 32 8.00 4.59 1.14
CA ARG A 32 7.55 3.45 0.32
C ARG A 32 6.38 2.71 0.96
N SER A 33 5.38 3.46 1.41
CA SER A 33 4.16 2.90 2.03
C SER A 33 3.22 2.21 1.03
N SER A 34 3.34 2.54 -0.26
CA SER A 34 2.62 1.89 -1.36
C SER A 34 3.33 2.15 -2.69
N SER A 35 2.94 1.43 -3.75
CA SER A 35 3.45 1.73 -5.08
C SER A 35 3.07 3.17 -5.50
N PRO A 36 4.03 3.96 -6.05
CA PRO A 36 3.76 5.29 -6.56
C PRO A 36 3.11 5.27 -7.94
N VAL A 37 2.90 4.09 -8.53
CA VAL A 37 2.32 3.92 -9.85
C VAL A 37 1.16 2.93 -9.81
N ARG A 38 0.25 3.07 -10.77
CA ARG A 38 -0.75 2.06 -11.07
C ARG A 38 -0.60 1.60 -12.51
N ILE A 39 -0.31 0.32 -12.68
CA ILE A 39 -0.24 -0.30 -14.02
C ILE A 39 -1.66 -0.70 -14.39
N LEU A 40 -2.26 -0.02 -15.36
CA LEU A 40 -3.66 -0.22 -15.71
C LEU A 40 -3.90 -1.65 -16.20
N ARG A 41 -4.98 -2.28 -15.69
CA ARG A 41 -5.49 -3.57 -16.13
C ARG A 41 -7.02 -3.55 -16.17
N GLY A 42 -7.62 -4.32 -17.06
CA GLY A 42 -9.06 -4.49 -17.17
C GLY A 42 -9.64 -5.50 -16.16
N GLU A 43 -10.93 -5.78 -16.29
CA GLU A 43 -11.62 -6.80 -15.47
C GLU A 43 -11.11 -8.22 -15.73
N ASP A 44 -10.51 -8.47 -16.91
CA ASP A 44 -9.84 -9.71 -17.26
C ASP A 44 -8.40 -9.82 -16.72
N PHE A 45 -8.03 -8.90 -15.82
CA PHE A 45 -6.71 -8.74 -15.18
C PHE A 45 -5.56 -8.42 -16.14
N GLN A 46 -5.83 -8.19 -17.43
CA GLN A 46 -4.79 -7.87 -18.40
C GLN A 46 -4.59 -6.38 -18.56
N SER A 47 -3.35 -5.99 -18.83
CA SER A 47 -3.05 -4.66 -19.34
C SER A 47 -3.56 -4.50 -20.78
N PRO A 48 -3.48 -3.29 -21.37
CA PRO A 48 -3.69 -3.10 -22.81
C PRO A 48 -2.79 -4.00 -23.69
N ILE A 49 -1.64 -4.44 -23.17
CA ILE A 49 -0.81 -5.47 -23.79
C ILE A 49 -1.34 -6.84 -23.35
N ARG A 50 -1.87 -7.61 -24.31
CA ARG A 50 -2.43 -8.95 -24.07
C ARG A 50 -1.32 -9.91 -23.60
N GLY A 51 -1.66 -10.76 -22.65
CA GLY A 51 -0.74 -11.69 -21.99
C GLY A 51 0.03 -11.10 -20.80
N LEU A 52 -0.06 -9.79 -20.56
CA LEU A 52 0.56 -9.14 -19.39
C LEU A 52 -0.48 -8.90 -18.30
N TYR A 53 -0.22 -9.40 -17.09
CA TYR A 53 -1.13 -9.35 -15.94
C TYR A 53 -0.50 -8.61 -14.76
N PRO A 54 -0.65 -7.28 -14.68
CA PRO A 54 -0.17 -6.52 -13.53
C PRO A 54 -0.88 -6.98 -12.25
N CYS A 55 -0.14 -7.31 -11.20
CA CYS A 55 -0.71 -7.79 -9.93
C CYS A 55 0.10 -7.36 -8.71
N GLY A 56 -0.54 -7.45 -7.54
CA GLY A 56 0.05 -7.12 -6.25
C GLY A 56 0.32 -5.63 -6.04
N GLU A 57 1.13 -5.34 -5.03
CA GLU A 57 1.40 -3.97 -4.59
C GLU A 57 2.20 -3.18 -5.62
N GLY A 58 3.22 -3.80 -6.24
CA GLY A 58 4.04 -3.15 -7.27
C GLY A 58 3.20 -2.62 -8.45
N ALA A 59 2.13 -3.33 -8.82
CA ALA A 59 1.20 -2.90 -9.86
C ALA A 59 0.13 -1.90 -9.39
N GLY A 60 0.01 -1.66 -8.07
CA GLY A 60 -0.97 -0.75 -7.48
C GLY A 60 -2.34 -1.38 -7.20
N TYR A 61 -2.43 -2.70 -6.98
CA TYR A 61 -3.69 -3.41 -6.68
C TYR A 61 -3.75 -4.05 -5.28
N ALA A 62 -2.70 -3.89 -4.48
CA ALA A 62 -2.61 -4.36 -3.10
C ALA A 62 -1.79 -3.39 -2.24
N GLY A 63 -1.83 -3.56 -0.92
CA GLY A 63 -1.10 -2.70 0.03
C GLY A 63 -0.62 -3.47 1.27
N GLY A 64 -0.35 -4.77 1.12
CA GLY A 64 0.08 -5.65 2.19
C GLY A 64 0.00 -7.12 1.80
N ILE A 65 0.65 -7.98 2.59
CA ILE A 65 0.89 -9.41 2.28
C ILE A 65 -0.39 -10.12 1.88
N THR A 66 -1.42 -10.10 2.73
CA THR A 66 -2.69 -10.80 2.46
C THR A 66 -3.39 -10.28 1.21
N SER A 67 -3.44 -8.95 1.03
CA SER A 67 -4.08 -8.36 -0.15
C SER A 67 -3.33 -8.69 -1.45
N ALA A 68 -2.00 -8.74 -1.41
CA ALA A 68 -1.18 -9.10 -2.55
C ALA A 68 -1.33 -10.58 -2.91
N ALA A 69 -1.41 -11.45 -1.90
CA ALA A 69 -1.67 -12.88 -2.11
C ALA A 69 -3.06 -13.12 -2.73
N VAL A 70 -4.09 -12.45 -2.21
CA VAL A 70 -5.46 -12.54 -2.77
C VAL A 70 -5.51 -12.03 -4.21
N ASP A 71 -4.83 -10.93 -4.51
CA ASP A 71 -4.74 -10.42 -5.88
C ASP A 71 -4.02 -11.41 -6.81
N GLY A 72 -2.93 -12.01 -6.33
CA GLY A 72 -2.18 -13.04 -7.05
C GLY A 72 -3.02 -14.28 -7.37
N ILE A 73 -3.82 -14.76 -6.41
CA ILE A 73 -4.73 -15.91 -6.63
C ILE A 73 -5.75 -15.57 -7.71
N ARG A 74 -6.40 -14.42 -7.64
CA ARG A 74 -7.41 -14.00 -8.64
C ARG A 74 -6.82 -13.90 -10.04
N VAL A 75 -5.62 -13.36 -10.15
CA VAL A 75 -4.90 -13.24 -11.43
C VAL A 75 -4.51 -14.63 -11.95
N ALA A 76 -4.05 -15.53 -11.08
CA ALA A 76 -3.73 -16.90 -11.45
C ALA A 76 -4.97 -17.68 -11.92
N GLU A 77 -6.11 -17.53 -11.24
CA GLU A 77 -7.40 -18.11 -11.64
C GLU A 77 -7.83 -17.59 -13.01
N ALA A 78 -7.73 -16.29 -13.27
CA ALA A 78 -8.05 -15.68 -14.57
C ALA A 78 -7.11 -16.11 -15.71
N ILE A 79 -5.87 -16.47 -15.38
CA ILE A 79 -4.92 -17.07 -16.33
C ILE A 79 -5.30 -18.53 -16.62
N ALA A 80 -5.63 -19.30 -15.58
CA ALA A 80 -5.96 -20.71 -15.68
C ALA A 80 -7.34 -20.99 -16.31
N SER A 81 -8.28 -20.04 -16.25
CA SER A 81 -9.61 -20.17 -16.83
C SER A 81 -9.69 -19.85 -18.33
N LYS A 82 -8.54 -19.67 -18.99
CA LYS A 82 -8.42 -19.44 -20.44
C LYS A 82 -7.90 -20.69 -21.13
#